data_AF-E3KFV8-F1
#
_entry.id   AF-E3KFV8-F1
#
_cell.length_a   1.000
_cell.length_b   1.000
_cell.length_c   1.000
_cell.angle_alpha   90.00
_cell.angle_beta   90.00
_cell.angle_gamma   90.00
#
_symmetry.space_group_name_H-M   'P 1'
#
loop_
_entity.id
_entity.type
_entity.pdbx_description
1 polymer ?
#
loop_
_entity_poly.entity_id
_entity_poly.type
_entity_poly.pdbx_seq_one_letter_code
_entity_poly.pdbx_strand_id
1 'polypeptide(L)'
;MSQEMSQSSSRLAVGAVRLVKRLTSTKPIKDDHHPVQSNPTQSTHKMINYLTNLPNRIPEKQRMFQGDHRLVHQKLPRARVYMGIYYTIFGASMLWSANGLYKLIRGKK
;
A
#
# COMPACT_ATOMS: atom_id res chain seq x y z
N MET A 1 -34.09 -19.13 30.61
CA MET A 1 -32.65 -19.49 30.60
C MET A 1 -31.87 -19.02 29.37
N SER A 2 -32.52 -18.47 28.33
CA SER A 2 -31.82 -17.98 27.11
C SER A 2 -31.50 -16.46 27.09
N GLN A 3 -31.97 -15.67 28.07
CA GLN A 3 -31.68 -14.23 28.15
C GLN A 3 -30.32 -13.91 28.80
N GLU A 4 -29.87 -14.73 29.74
CA GLU A 4 -28.57 -14.57 30.44
C GLU A 4 -27.36 -14.76 29.51
N MET A 5 -27.46 -15.67 28.53
CA MET A 5 -26.37 -15.92 27.56
C MET A 5 -26.17 -14.76 26.57
N SER A 6 -27.21 -14.00 26.22
CA SER A 6 -27.11 -12.88 25.27
C SER A 6 -26.45 -11.63 25.87
N GLN A 7 -26.64 -11.40 27.18
CA GLN A 7 -25.97 -10.30 27.88
C GLN A 7 -24.48 -10.57 28.13
N SER A 8 -24.10 -11.83 28.37
CA SER A 8 -22.69 -12.21 28.59
C SER A 8 -21.82 -11.93 27.35
N SER A 9 -22.30 -12.24 26.15
CA SER A 9 -21.61 -11.93 24.89
C SER A 9 -21.43 -10.43 24.65
N SER A 10 -22.39 -9.62 25.08
CA SER A 10 -22.35 -8.16 24.94
C SER A 10 -21.29 -7.52 25.87
N ARG A 11 -21.09 -8.07 27.07
CA ARG A 11 -20.08 -7.59 28.02
C ARG A 11 -18.66 -7.95 27.58
N LEU A 12 -18.47 -9.12 26.98
CA LEU A 12 -17.19 -9.56 26.40
C LEU A 12 -16.80 -8.70 25.19
N ALA A 13 -17.76 -8.36 24.32
CA ALA A 13 -17.51 -7.50 23.16
C ALA A 13 -17.08 -6.08 23.56
N VAL A 14 -17.72 -5.48 24.57
CA VAL A 14 -17.34 -4.14 25.08
C VAL A 14 -15.96 -4.17 25.75
N GLY A 15 -15.62 -5.26 26.44
CA GLY A 15 -14.29 -5.48 27.02
C GLY A 15 -13.19 -5.53 25.96
N ALA A 16 -13.42 -6.27 24.87
CA ALA A 16 -12.46 -6.38 23.76
C ALA A 16 -12.24 -5.04 23.05
N VAL A 17 -13.31 -4.27 22.78
CA VAL A 17 -13.20 -2.93 22.14
C VAL A 17 -12.43 -1.95 23.03
N ARG A 18 -12.63 -2.02 24.35
CA ARG A 18 -11.91 -1.18 25.32
C ARG A 18 -10.44 -1.57 25.46
N LEU A 19 -10.11 -2.86 25.32
CA LEU A 19 -8.73 -3.36 25.31
C LEU A 19 -7.98 -2.93 24.05
N VAL A 20 -8.61 -3.06 22.87
CA VAL A 20 -8.04 -2.62 21.59
C VAL A 20 -7.78 -1.11 21.58
N LYS A 21 -8.72 -0.30 22.10
CA LYS A 21 -8.55 1.16 22.20
C LYS A 21 -7.42 1.57 23.15
N ARG A 22 -7.08 0.75 24.16
CA ARG A 22 -5.92 0.97 25.04
C ARG A 22 -4.60 0.60 24.37
N LEU A 23 -4.59 -0.42 23.51
CA LEU A 23 -3.40 -0.84 22.77
C LEU A 23 -3.02 0.13 21.65
N THR A 24 -3.96 0.93 21.15
CA THR A 24 -3.72 1.94 20.11
C THR A 24 -3.51 3.36 20.64
N SER A 25 -3.49 3.57 21.96
CA SER A 25 -3.32 4.91 22.55
C SER A 25 -1.84 5.22 22.81
N THR A 26 -1.06 5.31 21.75
CA THR A 26 0.30 5.86 21.82
C THR A 26 0.21 7.38 22.03
N LYS A 27 0.57 7.85 23.23
CA LYS A 27 0.72 9.27 23.53
C LYS A 27 1.71 9.91 22.55
N PRO A 28 1.49 11.14 22.06
CA PRO A 28 2.49 11.85 21.27
C PRO A 28 3.70 12.17 22.15
N ILE A 29 4.87 11.72 21.70
CA ILE A 29 6.18 12.04 22.28
C ILE A 29 6.42 13.52 22.03
N LYS A 30 6.77 14.27 23.08
CA LYS A 30 7.09 15.69 23.01
C LYS A 30 8.51 15.81 22.44
N ASP A 31 8.64 16.48 21.29
CA ASP A 31 9.92 16.65 20.60
C ASP A 31 10.77 17.73 21.29
N ASP A 32 11.73 17.33 22.11
CA ASP A 32 12.76 18.21 22.64
C ASP A 32 13.85 18.39 21.58
N HIS A 33 13.76 19.50 20.83
CA HIS A 33 14.75 19.88 19.82
C HIS A 33 16.07 20.31 20.48
N HIS A 34 17.05 19.41 20.53
CA HIS A 34 18.45 19.77 20.74
C HIS A 34 19.20 19.87 19.40
N PRO A 35 19.92 20.98 19.10
CA PRO A 35 20.68 21.12 17.87
C PRO A 35 21.95 20.25 17.92
N VAL A 36 22.03 19.22 17.08
CA VAL A 36 23.19 18.29 17.02
C VAL A 36 24.19 18.72 15.95
N GLN A 37 25.38 19.02 16.44
CA GLN A 37 26.64 19.35 15.76
C GLN A 37 27.06 18.26 14.75
N SER A 38 27.55 18.68 13.59
CA SER A 38 27.88 17.85 12.42
C SER A 38 29.16 17.03 12.59
N ASN A 39 29.02 15.73 12.88
CA ASN A 39 30.09 14.71 12.85
C ASN A 39 29.90 13.74 11.67
N PRO A 40 30.98 13.21 11.05
CA PRO A 40 30.92 12.40 9.82
C PRO A 40 30.24 11.02 9.94
N THR A 41 29.87 10.58 11.14
CA THR A 41 29.02 9.40 11.40
C THR A 41 27.52 9.67 11.22
N GLN A 42 27.13 10.91 10.87
CA GLN A 42 25.73 11.30 10.67
C GLN A 42 25.03 10.63 9.47
N SER A 43 25.76 10.11 8.47
CA SER A 43 25.14 9.56 7.25
C SER A 43 24.22 8.37 7.53
N THR A 44 24.64 7.44 8.39
CA THR A 44 23.87 6.26 8.81
C THR A 44 22.73 6.64 9.76
N HIS A 45 22.96 7.55 10.71
CA HIS A 45 21.92 8.06 11.61
C HIS A 45 20.83 8.85 10.88
N LYS A 46 21.19 9.56 9.80
CA LYS A 46 20.25 10.29 8.95
C LYS A 46 19.40 9.34 8.11
N MET A 47 19.99 8.28 7.57
CA MET A 47 19.26 7.23 6.86
C MET A 47 18.27 6.49 7.77
N ILE A 48 18.70 6.09 8.97
CA ILE A 48 17.82 5.42 9.94
C ILE A 48 16.70 6.37 10.40
N ASN A 49 17.00 7.64 10.70
CA ASN A 49 15.97 8.63 11.03
C ASN A 49 14.97 8.84 9.89
N TYR A 50 15.41 8.86 8.64
CA TYR A 50 14.51 9.02 7.50
C TYR A 50 13.55 7.83 7.35
N LEU A 51 14.03 6.61 7.58
CA LEU A 51 13.21 5.40 7.51
C LEU A 51 12.26 5.27 8.71
N THR A 52 12.68 5.66 9.90
CA THR A 52 11.86 5.58 11.13
C THR A 52 10.83 6.71 11.23
N ASN A 53 11.12 7.88 10.67
CA ASN A 53 10.22 9.04 10.67
C ASN A 53 9.33 9.11 9.40
N LEU A 54 9.32 8.05 8.59
CA LEU A 54 8.43 7.97 7.45
C LEU A 54 6.99 7.70 7.93
N PRO A 55 6.00 8.55 7.58
CA PRO A 55 4.64 8.39 8.07
C PRO A 55 4.05 7.05 7.63
N ASN A 56 3.54 6.27 8.58
CA ASN A 56 2.94 4.97 8.29
C ASN A 56 1.61 5.13 7.53
N ARG A 57 1.65 4.95 6.21
CA ARG A 57 0.46 4.99 5.33
C ARG A 57 -0.13 3.62 5.01
N ILE A 58 0.31 2.56 5.71
CA ILE A 58 -0.20 1.20 5.48
C ILE A 58 -1.70 1.10 5.79
N PRO A 59 -2.23 1.64 6.91
CA PRO A 59 -3.67 1.56 7.20
C PRO A 59 -4.54 2.29 6.16
N GLU A 60 -4.07 3.44 5.66
CA GLU A 60 -4.74 4.21 4.62
C GLU A 60 -4.85 3.39 3.32
N LYS A 61 -3.74 2.75 2.91
CA LYS A 61 -3.72 1.87 1.74
C LYS A 61 -4.61 0.65 1.94
N GLN A 62 -4.55 -0.01 3.10
CA GLN A 62 -5.40 -1.17 3.40
C GLN A 62 -6.89 -0.84 3.25
N ARG A 63 -7.34 0.30 3.78
CA ARG A 63 -8.73 0.77 3.62
C ARG A 63 -9.10 1.02 2.16
N MET A 64 -8.21 1.66 1.39
CA MET A 64 -8.42 1.89 -0.05
C MET A 64 -8.51 0.58 -0.84
N PHE A 65 -7.65 -0.39 -0.56
CA PHE A 65 -7.63 -1.67 -1.26
C PHE A 65 -8.76 -2.61 -0.85
N GLN A 66 -9.17 -2.60 0.42
CA GLN A 66 -10.23 -3.46 0.95
C GLN A 66 -11.63 -2.92 0.65
N GLY A 67 -11.80 -1.59 0.48
CA GLY A 67 -13.07 -0.97 0.12
C GLY A 67 -13.40 -0.99 -1.38
N ASP A 68 -12.45 -1.38 -2.23
CA ASP A 68 -12.65 -1.43 -3.69
C ASP A 68 -12.82 -2.88 -4.19
N HIS A 69 -13.95 -3.16 -4.85
CA HIS A 69 -14.26 -4.44 -5.48
C HIS A 69 -13.60 -4.64 -6.86
N ARG A 70 -12.96 -3.60 -7.42
CA ARG A 70 -12.28 -3.68 -8.71
C ARG A 70 -11.10 -4.66 -8.66
N LEU A 71 -10.73 -5.19 -9.82
CA LEU A 71 -9.59 -6.09 -9.95
C LEU A 71 -8.31 -5.43 -9.39
N VAL A 72 -7.47 -6.22 -8.73
CA VAL A 72 -6.29 -5.73 -7.98
C VAL A 72 -5.38 -4.82 -8.83
N HIS A 73 -5.22 -5.12 -10.12
CA HIS A 73 -4.41 -4.34 -11.07
C HIS A 73 -5.06 -3.02 -11.50
N GLN A 74 -6.29 -2.71 -11.08
CA GLN A 74 -7.02 -1.48 -11.42
C GLN A 74 -7.41 -0.64 -10.20
N LYS A 75 -7.16 -1.14 -8.99
CA LYS A 75 -7.56 -0.49 -7.73
C LYS A 75 -6.92 0.88 -7.53
N LEU A 76 -5.75 1.09 -8.11
CA LEU A 76 -5.08 2.38 -8.03
C LEU A 76 -5.39 3.25 -9.25
N PRO A 77 -5.66 4.55 -9.07
CA PRO A 77 -5.87 5.46 -10.20
C PRO A 77 -4.63 5.52 -11.11
N ARG A 78 -3.42 5.46 -10.54
CA ARG A 78 -2.16 5.35 -11.31
C ARG A 78 -2.07 4.06 -12.14
N ALA A 79 -2.74 2.99 -11.71
CA ALA A 79 -2.69 1.71 -12.43
C ALA A 79 -3.38 1.79 -13.80
N ARG A 80 -4.35 2.68 -13.97
CA ARG A 80 -4.99 2.92 -15.27
C ARG A 80 -3.99 3.43 -16.31
N VAL A 81 -3.09 4.34 -15.92
CA VAL A 81 -2.04 4.87 -16.82
C VAL A 81 -1.02 3.80 -17.15
N TYR A 82 -0.53 3.04 -16.15
CA TYR A 82 0.43 1.96 -16.38
C TYR A 82 -0.13 0.86 -17.28
N MET A 83 -1.37 0.44 -17.07
CA MET A 83 -2.01 -0.57 -17.90
C MET A 83 -2.24 -0.05 -19.32
N GLY A 84 -2.63 1.22 -19.48
CA GLY A 84 -2.75 1.85 -20.79
C GLY A 84 -1.45 1.80 -21.59
N ILE A 85 -0.33 2.22 -20.99
CA ILE A 85 1.00 2.16 -21.62
C ILE A 85 1.42 0.72 -21.92
N TYR A 86 1.17 -0.21 -21.01
CA TYR A 86 1.46 -1.63 -21.23
C TYR A 86 0.71 -2.17 -22.44
N TYR A 87 -0.60 -1.93 -22.53
CA TYR A 87 -1.41 -2.42 -23.64
C TYR A 87 -1.03 -1.79 -24.99
N THR A 88 -0.64 -0.52 -25.01
CA THR A 88 -0.22 0.13 -26.27
C THR A 88 1.09 -0.45 -26.78
N ILE A 89 2.11 -0.58 -25.92
CA ILE A 89 3.41 -1.15 -26.30
C ILE A 89 3.25 -2.63 -26.69
N PHE A 90 2.48 -3.38 -25.91
CA PHE A 90 2.24 -4.80 -26.18
C PHE A 90 1.48 -4.99 -27.50
N GLY A 91 0.41 -4.23 -27.71
CA GLY A 91 -0.37 -4.29 -28.95
C GLY A 91 0.44 -3.89 -30.18
N ALA A 92 1.23 -2.81 -30.08
CA ALA A 92 2.13 -2.39 -31.15
C ALA A 92 3.18 -3.46 -31.46
N SER A 93 3.78 -4.07 -30.44
CA SER A 93 4.73 -5.18 -30.60
C SER A 93 4.10 -6.37 -31.30
N MET A 94 2.87 -6.75 -30.94
CA MET A 94 2.16 -7.86 -31.59
C MET A 94 1.87 -7.58 -33.07
N LEU A 95 1.43 -6.38 -33.40
CA LEU A 95 1.20 -5.98 -34.80
C LEU A 95 2.51 -5.97 -35.59
N TRP A 96 3.60 -5.52 -34.97
CA TRP A 96 4.93 -5.55 -35.57
C TRP A 96 5.37 -6.99 -35.86
N SER A 97 5.25 -7.88 -34.88
CA SER A 97 5.59 -9.30 -35.04
C SER A 97 4.72 -9.98 -36.10
N ALA A 98 3.41 -9.73 -36.11
CA ALA A 98 2.50 -10.30 -37.11
C ALA A 98 2.81 -9.81 -38.53
N ASN A 99 3.14 -8.52 -38.69
CA ASN A 99 3.56 -7.97 -39.98
C ASN A 99 4.91 -8.54 -40.44
N GLY A 100 5.86 -8.71 -39.51
CA GLY A 100 7.13 -9.39 -39.76
C GLY A 100 6.93 -10.83 -40.24
N LEU A 101 6.07 -11.58 -39.57
CA LEU A 101 5.71 -12.95 -39.97
C LEU A 101 5.04 -12.99 -41.35
N TYR A 102 4.12 -12.07 -41.63
CA TYR A 102 3.46 -11.97 -42.92
C TYR A 102 4.44 -11.68 -44.07
N LYS A 103 5.39 -10.77 -43.84
CA LYS A 103 6.47 -10.48 -44.79
C LYS A 103 7.36 -11.71 -45.01
N LEU A 104 7.67 -12.45 -43.94
CA LEU A 104 8.46 -13.68 -43.99
C LEU A 104 7.76 -14.76 -44.84
N ILE A 105 6.47 -15.00 -44.61
CA ILE A 105 5.69 -15.98 -45.39
C ILE A 105 5.62 -15.60 -46.87
N ARG A 106 5.50 -14.30 -47.18
CA ARG A 106 5.48 -13.80 -48.56
C ARG A 106 6.87 -13.65 -49.20
N GLY A 107 7.95 -13.96 -48.47
CA GLY A 107 9.32 -13.79 -48.95
C GLY A 107 9.71 -12.34 -49.25
N LYS A 108 8.98 -11.36 -48.70
CA LYS A 108 9.27 -9.93 -48.87
C LYS A 108 10.23 -9.47 -47.77
N LYS A 109 11.33 -8.82 -48.16
CA LYS A 109 12.29 -8.19 -47.25
C LYS A 109 11.68 -6.96 -46.57
#